data_AF-A0A4R5CA46-F1
#
_entry.id   AF-A0A4R5CA46-F1
#
_cell.length_a   1.000
_cell.length_b   1.000
_cell.length_c   1.000
_cell.angle_alpha   90.00
_cell.angle_beta   90.00
_cell.angle_gamma   90.00
#
_symmetry.space_group_name_H-M   'P 1'
#
loop_
_entity.id
_entity.type
_entity.pdbx_description
1 polymer ?
#
loop_
_entity_poly.entity_id
_entity_poly.type
_entity_poly.pdbx_seq_one_letter_code
_entity_poly.pdbx_strand_id
1 'polypeptide(L)'
;MIGMSHYAWSQWNAARTRPPHLKTIVAYDGATDMYRDWMYHGGIPTQGFFSAWLFGSVLMQHHLNGIDFRAGRNDQFVFDALSHPFDDEWQRRRSPFWELDQVDIPVFSIGVWGKASLHLRGNFYGYERVTGPKQLLVAHPDGFAAAQRYFFDEDFHRTELLPWYDQHLKGLDTGVMDRPAVRYFVGLSLVPGPQSDAARPIRVTQGWLRASHRAELPELTSPLRPFHAHTRADPVEPGTVYRLRVELLPMSFLARRGDRIRLQISNHDSLIADAPMTHFYGQKTGTDTYHHDPAHSSGLRLQERPR
;
A
#
# COMPACT_ATOMS: atom_id res chain seq x y z
N MET A 1 -10.42 17.65 -5.40
CA MET A 1 -10.52 17.19 -3.99
C MET A 1 -9.12 17.07 -3.40
N ILE A 2 -9.00 17.05 -2.07
CA ILE A 2 -7.75 16.84 -1.31
C ILE A 2 -8.05 15.97 -0.08
N GLY A 3 -7.06 15.24 0.41
CA GLY A 3 -7.12 14.56 1.70
C GLY A 3 -6.12 13.43 1.80
N MET A 4 -5.85 13.01 3.04
CA MET A 4 -4.93 11.93 3.38
C MET A 4 -5.69 10.64 3.74
N SER A 5 -5.11 9.47 3.44
CA SER A 5 -5.61 8.17 3.92
C SER A 5 -7.05 7.90 3.49
N HIS A 6 -7.99 7.73 4.43
CA HIS A 6 -9.40 7.49 4.11
C HIS A 6 -9.99 8.57 3.19
N TYR A 7 -9.58 9.84 3.35
CA TYR A 7 -10.01 10.91 2.45
C TYR A 7 -9.44 10.76 1.03
N ALA A 8 -8.23 10.23 0.88
CA ALA A 8 -7.68 9.88 -0.44
C ALA A 8 -8.41 8.70 -1.07
N TRP A 9 -8.78 7.68 -0.29
CA TRP A 9 -9.63 6.59 -0.76
C TRP A 9 -11.01 7.07 -1.22
N SER A 10 -11.62 8.02 -0.50
CA SER A 10 -12.86 8.69 -0.93
C SER A 10 -12.69 9.45 -2.24
N GLN A 11 -11.51 10.05 -2.49
CA GLN A 11 -11.21 10.70 -3.76
C GLN A 11 -11.17 9.71 -4.92
N TRP A 12 -10.52 8.55 -4.75
CA TRP A 12 -10.52 7.51 -5.77
C TRP A 12 -11.94 7.01 -6.08
N ASN A 13 -12.75 6.79 -5.05
CA ASN A 13 -14.14 6.38 -5.20
C ASN A 13 -15.01 7.45 -5.87
N ALA A 14 -14.79 8.74 -5.58
CA ALA A 14 -15.48 9.82 -6.25
C ALA A 14 -15.03 9.98 -7.70
N ALA A 15 -13.73 9.81 -7.98
CA ALA A 15 -13.20 9.94 -9.33
C ALA A 15 -13.72 8.87 -10.28
N ARG A 16 -13.83 7.60 -9.83
CA ARG A 16 -14.35 6.50 -10.68
C ARG A 16 -15.81 6.68 -11.08
N THR A 17 -16.60 7.48 -10.37
CA THR A 17 -18.00 7.78 -10.74
C THR A 17 -18.13 8.96 -11.71
N ARG A 18 -17.00 9.59 -12.09
CA ARG A 18 -16.89 10.66 -13.10
C ARG A 18 -17.89 11.81 -12.92
N PRO A 19 -18.02 12.41 -11.73
CA PRO A 19 -18.91 13.54 -11.53
C PRO A 19 -18.45 14.73 -12.38
N PRO A 20 -19.37 15.41 -13.10
CA PRO A 20 -19.02 16.38 -14.16
C PRO A 20 -18.22 17.59 -13.67
N HIS A 21 -18.33 17.92 -12.39
CA HIS A 21 -17.67 19.06 -11.77
C HIS A 21 -16.36 18.70 -11.06
N LEU A 22 -16.00 17.43 -10.92
CA LEU A 22 -14.70 17.04 -10.37
C LEU A 22 -13.64 17.21 -11.45
N LYS A 23 -12.78 18.22 -11.30
CA LYS A 23 -11.75 18.54 -12.29
C LYS A 23 -10.38 17.98 -11.97
N THR A 24 -10.10 17.65 -10.71
CA THR A 24 -8.85 16.99 -10.31
C THR A 24 -8.93 16.42 -8.89
N ILE A 25 -8.10 15.41 -8.61
CA ILE A 25 -7.84 14.90 -7.27
C ILE A 25 -6.34 14.93 -6.93
N VAL A 26 -6.04 15.10 -5.64
CA VAL A 26 -4.71 14.86 -5.08
C VAL A 26 -4.85 13.76 -4.03
N ALA A 27 -4.50 12.55 -4.42
CA ALA A 27 -4.63 11.35 -3.61
C ALA A 27 -3.36 11.14 -2.77
N TYR A 28 -3.28 11.82 -1.63
CA TYR A 28 -2.16 11.71 -0.71
C TYR A 28 -2.32 10.50 0.22
N ASP A 29 -1.35 9.59 0.20
CA ASP A 29 -1.27 8.41 1.05
C ASP A 29 -2.58 7.60 1.02
N GLY A 30 -3.00 7.14 -0.16
CA GLY A 30 -4.34 6.57 -0.39
C GLY A 30 -4.34 5.23 -1.12
N ALA A 31 -4.89 4.20 -0.46
CA ALA A 31 -5.12 2.88 -1.05
C ALA A 31 -6.18 2.89 -2.17
N THR A 32 -6.10 1.92 -3.08
CA THR A 32 -7.04 1.74 -4.20
C THR A 32 -7.70 0.37 -4.23
N ASP A 33 -7.08 -0.63 -3.61
CA ASP A 33 -7.59 -2.00 -3.49
C ASP A 33 -7.72 -2.32 -2.01
N MET A 34 -8.95 -2.32 -1.47
CA MET A 34 -9.16 -2.54 -0.04
C MET A 34 -8.72 -3.93 0.41
N TYR A 35 -8.95 -4.94 -0.43
CA TYR A 35 -8.54 -6.29 -0.12
C TYR A 35 -7.03 -6.35 0.03
N ARG A 36 -6.28 -5.94 -0.99
CA ARG A 36 -4.82 -6.16 -1.05
C ARG A 36 -3.99 -5.11 -0.32
N ASP A 37 -4.49 -3.89 -0.18
CA ASP A 37 -3.67 -2.80 0.34
C ASP A 37 -3.73 -2.72 1.88
N TRP A 38 -4.80 -3.20 2.54
CA TRP A 38 -4.90 -3.09 3.99
C TRP A 38 -5.80 -4.08 4.74
N MET A 39 -6.85 -4.66 4.13
CA MET A 39 -7.70 -5.65 4.81
C MET A 39 -7.03 -7.03 4.85
N TYR A 40 -6.33 -7.40 3.77
CA TYR A 40 -5.61 -8.64 3.61
C TYR A 40 -4.27 -8.40 2.90
N HIS A 41 -3.15 -8.74 3.53
CA HIS A 41 -1.88 -8.80 2.80
C HIS A 41 -1.62 -10.22 2.32
N GLY A 42 -1.50 -10.41 1.01
CA GLY A 42 -1.25 -11.72 0.41
C GLY A 42 -2.31 -12.78 0.74
N GLY A 43 -3.54 -12.37 1.02
CA GLY A 43 -4.63 -13.26 1.45
C GLY A 43 -4.64 -13.60 2.94
N ILE A 44 -3.86 -12.89 3.77
CA ILE A 44 -3.83 -13.06 5.23
C ILE A 44 -4.52 -11.85 5.87
N PRO A 45 -5.55 -12.04 6.73
CA PRO A 45 -6.29 -10.93 7.32
C PRO A 45 -5.41 -10.07 8.23
N THR A 46 -5.40 -8.77 7.96
CA THR A 46 -4.64 -7.75 8.71
C THR A 46 -5.43 -7.37 9.96
N GLN A 47 -5.23 -8.07 11.06
CA GLN A 47 -6.03 -7.86 12.28
C GLN A 47 -5.60 -6.62 13.06
N GLY A 48 -4.29 -6.35 13.17
CA GLY A 48 -3.75 -5.32 14.04
C GLY A 48 -4.23 -3.91 13.68
N PHE A 49 -3.81 -3.41 12.51
CA PHE A 49 -4.16 -2.08 12.04
C PHE A 49 -5.67 -1.93 11.87
N PHE A 50 -6.34 -2.90 11.25
CA PHE A 50 -7.76 -2.79 10.96
C PHE A 50 -8.60 -2.67 12.24
N SER A 51 -8.33 -3.51 13.25
CA SER A 51 -9.04 -3.45 14.52
C SER A 51 -8.73 -2.15 15.28
N ALA A 52 -7.46 -1.73 15.31
CA ALA A 52 -7.06 -0.49 15.98
C ALA A 52 -7.68 0.75 15.32
N TRP A 53 -7.76 0.79 13.99
CA TRP A 53 -8.39 1.87 13.24
C TRP A 53 -9.90 1.91 13.48
N LEU A 54 -10.61 0.79 13.31
CA LEU A 54 -12.06 0.76 13.46
C LEU A 54 -12.48 1.04 14.90
N PHE A 55 -12.04 0.22 15.86
CA PHE A 55 -12.49 0.31 17.24
C PHE A 55 -11.81 1.46 17.99
N GLY A 56 -10.50 1.63 17.81
CA GLY A 56 -9.71 2.62 18.53
C GLY A 56 -9.84 4.05 17.98
N SER A 57 -10.25 4.23 16.72
CA SER A 57 -10.41 5.55 16.12
C SER A 57 -11.85 5.83 15.71
N VAL A 58 -12.41 5.08 14.75
CA VAL A 58 -13.70 5.43 14.13
C VAL A 58 -14.86 5.31 15.11
N LEU A 59 -15.05 4.14 15.72
CA LEU A 59 -16.17 3.89 16.63
C LEU A 59 -16.02 4.66 17.94
N MET A 60 -14.78 4.83 18.41
CA MET A 60 -14.48 5.69 19.57
C MET A 60 -14.90 7.13 19.29
N GLN A 61 -14.53 7.70 18.14
CA GLN A 61 -14.96 9.05 17.78
C GLN A 61 -16.49 9.15 17.63
N HIS A 62 -17.15 8.17 17.03
CA HIS A 62 -18.60 8.14 16.95
C HIS A 62 -19.25 8.16 18.33
N HIS A 63 -18.77 7.31 19.25
CA HIS A 63 -19.24 7.28 20.63
C HIS A 63 -19.07 8.64 21.33
N LEU A 64 -17.88 9.25 21.23
CA LEU A 64 -17.58 10.55 21.82
C LEU A 64 -18.44 11.69 21.25
N ASN A 65 -18.92 11.55 20.01
CA ASN A 65 -19.79 12.54 19.35
C ASN A 65 -21.29 12.17 19.41
N GLY A 66 -21.68 11.14 20.18
CA GLY A 66 -23.08 10.72 20.30
C GLY A 66 -23.69 10.12 19.03
N ILE A 67 -22.86 9.66 18.09
CA ILE A 67 -23.30 9.02 16.85
C ILE A 67 -23.55 7.54 17.13
N ASP A 68 -24.77 7.06 16.90
CA ASP A 68 -25.09 5.62 16.98
C ASP A 68 -24.44 4.86 15.82
N PHE A 69 -23.29 4.27 16.10
CA PHE A 69 -22.55 3.48 15.14
C PHE A 69 -23.18 2.10 14.84
N ARG A 70 -24.14 1.64 15.65
CA ARG A 70 -24.86 0.37 15.42
C ARG A 70 -25.96 0.52 14.37
N ALA A 71 -26.61 1.68 14.30
CA ALA A 71 -27.61 1.96 13.27
C ALA A 71 -27.05 1.81 11.84
N GLY A 72 -25.78 2.20 11.64
CA GLY A 72 -25.06 2.01 10.38
C GLY A 72 -24.34 0.66 10.25
N ARG A 73 -24.42 -0.23 11.25
CA ARG A 73 -23.63 -1.47 11.37
C ARG A 73 -22.11 -1.26 11.25
N ASN A 74 -21.60 -0.09 11.63
CA ASN A 74 -20.17 0.21 11.53
C ASN A 74 -19.34 -0.69 12.46
N ASP A 75 -19.93 -1.14 13.57
CA ASP A 75 -19.36 -2.13 14.49
C ASP A 75 -19.21 -3.53 13.88
N GLN A 76 -19.95 -3.82 12.80
CA GLN A 76 -19.91 -5.11 12.12
C GLN A 76 -18.87 -5.18 11.00
N PHE A 77 -18.24 -4.06 10.63
CA PHE A 77 -17.41 -3.98 9.44
C PHE A 77 -16.19 -4.93 9.46
N VAL A 78 -15.57 -5.15 10.62
CA VAL A 78 -14.51 -6.17 10.77
C VAL A 78 -15.06 -7.59 10.56
N PHE A 79 -16.26 -7.90 11.04
CA PHE A 79 -16.87 -9.22 10.84
C PHE A 79 -17.30 -9.44 9.38
N ASP A 80 -17.88 -8.42 8.75
CA ASP A 80 -18.21 -8.46 7.32
C ASP A 80 -16.93 -8.73 6.50
N ALA A 81 -15.86 -7.98 6.77
CA ALA A 81 -14.57 -8.17 6.12
C ALA A 81 -13.99 -9.58 6.29
N LEU A 82 -14.08 -10.16 7.48
CA LEU A 82 -13.62 -11.53 7.76
C LEU A 82 -14.51 -12.60 7.11
N SER A 83 -15.78 -12.28 6.86
CA SER A 83 -16.72 -13.14 6.13
C SER A 83 -16.49 -13.12 4.61
N HIS A 84 -15.68 -12.18 4.12
CA HIS A 84 -15.26 -12.04 2.73
C HIS A 84 -13.72 -12.26 2.58
N PRO A 85 -13.21 -13.50 2.79
CA PRO A 85 -11.78 -13.80 2.79
C PRO A 85 -11.12 -13.83 1.40
N PHE A 86 -11.90 -13.64 0.34
CA PHE A 86 -11.48 -13.64 -1.05
C PHE A 86 -11.78 -12.28 -1.69
N ASP A 87 -11.10 -11.96 -2.79
CA ASP A 87 -11.34 -10.77 -3.61
C ASP A 87 -12.62 -10.93 -4.46
N ASP A 88 -13.73 -11.09 -3.75
CA ASP A 88 -15.08 -11.29 -4.27
C ASP A 88 -15.78 -9.98 -4.60
N GLU A 89 -17.05 -10.06 -5.01
CA GLU A 89 -17.83 -8.88 -5.36
C GLU A 89 -17.93 -7.87 -4.20
N TRP A 90 -18.02 -8.33 -2.95
CA TRP A 90 -18.13 -7.44 -1.80
C TRP A 90 -16.85 -6.62 -1.61
N GLN A 91 -15.68 -7.23 -1.80
CA GLN A 91 -14.39 -6.54 -1.76
C GLN A 91 -14.21 -5.61 -2.96
N ARG A 92 -14.52 -6.09 -4.16
CA ARG A 92 -14.35 -5.35 -5.42
C ARG A 92 -15.19 -4.09 -5.48
N ARG A 93 -16.45 -4.14 -5.04
CA ARG A 93 -17.35 -2.98 -5.01
C ARG A 93 -16.77 -1.78 -4.24
N ARG A 94 -15.88 -2.03 -3.28
CA ARG A 94 -15.25 -0.98 -2.44
C ARG A 94 -13.80 -0.66 -2.85
N SER A 95 -13.27 -1.37 -3.84
CA SER A 95 -11.90 -1.25 -4.32
C SER A 95 -11.89 -0.52 -5.67
N PRO A 96 -11.70 0.82 -5.70
CA PRO A 96 -11.74 1.59 -6.94
C PRO A 96 -10.70 1.15 -7.98
N PHE A 97 -9.66 0.41 -7.57
CA PHE A 97 -8.64 -0.19 -8.43
C PHE A 97 -9.19 -0.74 -9.75
N TRP A 98 -10.32 -1.45 -9.70
CA TRP A 98 -10.88 -2.14 -10.86
C TRP A 98 -11.50 -1.21 -11.91
N GLU A 99 -11.80 0.04 -11.55
CA GLU A 99 -12.41 1.04 -12.43
C GLU A 99 -11.54 2.28 -12.64
N LEU A 100 -10.28 2.27 -12.18
CA LEU A 100 -9.40 3.44 -12.31
C LEU A 100 -9.02 3.79 -13.75
N ASP A 101 -9.10 2.85 -14.68
CA ASP A 101 -8.92 3.10 -16.11
C ASP A 101 -10.00 4.04 -16.70
N GLN A 102 -11.13 4.18 -16.00
CA GLN A 102 -12.20 5.11 -16.36
C GLN A 102 -11.97 6.54 -15.84
N VAL A 103 -10.94 6.75 -15.01
CA VAL A 103 -10.60 8.07 -14.45
C VAL A 103 -9.71 8.83 -15.43
N ASP A 104 -10.32 9.81 -16.12
CA ASP A 104 -9.73 10.62 -17.18
C ASP A 104 -9.39 12.06 -16.75
N ILE A 105 -9.75 12.45 -15.53
CA ILE A 105 -9.39 13.75 -14.94
C ILE A 105 -7.90 13.78 -14.54
N PRO A 106 -7.31 14.98 -14.40
CA PRO A 106 -5.99 15.14 -13.78
C PRO A 106 -5.89 14.52 -12.38
N VAL A 107 -4.88 13.69 -12.16
CA VAL A 107 -4.61 13.01 -10.89
C VAL A 107 -3.17 13.24 -10.42
N PHE A 108 -3.02 13.80 -9.22
CA PHE A 108 -1.75 13.79 -8.51
C PHE A 108 -1.78 12.71 -7.42
N SER A 109 -1.11 11.58 -7.68
CA SER A 109 -0.97 10.51 -6.69
C SER A 109 0.26 10.78 -5.84
N ILE A 110 0.09 10.88 -4.52
CA ILE A 110 1.21 11.15 -3.61
C ILE A 110 1.34 9.98 -2.65
N GLY A 111 2.34 9.12 -2.86
CA GLY A 111 2.65 8.01 -1.96
C GLY A 111 3.62 8.42 -0.86
N VAL A 112 3.71 7.61 0.20
CA VAL A 112 4.65 7.83 1.32
C VAL A 112 5.42 6.53 1.62
N TRP A 113 6.75 6.59 1.69
CA TRP A 113 7.58 5.40 1.93
C TRP A 113 7.27 4.69 3.24
N GLY A 114 7.08 5.45 4.33
CA GLY A 114 6.71 4.95 5.65
C GLY A 114 5.33 4.29 5.75
N LYS A 115 4.58 4.24 4.65
CA LYS A 115 3.21 3.72 4.57
C LYS A 115 3.09 2.64 3.49
N ALA A 116 4.23 1.98 3.19
CA ALA A 116 4.35 0.92 2.20
C ALA A 116 3.29 -0.17 2.37
N SER A 117 3.11 -0.63 3.60
CA SER A 117 2.20 -1.71 4.00
C SER A 117 0.78 -1.25 4.28
N LEU A 118 0.36 -0.12 3.71
CA LEU A 118 -1.01 0.37 3.86
C LEU A 118 -1.56 1.07 2.62
N HIS A 119 -0.83 2.05 2.09
CA HIS A 119 -1.38 2.94 1.05
C HIS A 119 -0.50 3.06 -0.18
N LEU A 120 0.82 2.95 -0.01
CA LEU A 120 1.78 3.21 -1.10
C LEU A 120 1.52 2.33 -2.33
N ARG A 121 1.20 1.04 -2.13
CA ARG A 121 0.84 0.12 -3.20
C ARG A 121 -0.31 0.68 -4.06
N GLY A 122 -1.37 1.15 -3.42
CA GLY A 122 -2.50 1.81 -4.07
C GLY A 122 -2.13 3.11 -4.78
N ASN A 123 -1.20 3.90 -4.24
CA ASN A 123 -0.73 5.11 -4.93
C ASN A 123 0.00 4.80 -6.26
N PHE A 124 0.82 3.74 -6.30
CA PHE A 124 1.47 3.28 -7.53
C PHE A 124 0.45 2.78 -8.55
N TYR A 125 -0.43 1.85 -8.14
CA TYR A 125 -1.47 1.35 -9.05
C TYR A 125 -2.46 2.43 -9.50
N GLY A 126 -2.78 3.38 -8.61
CA GLY A 126 -3.60 4.54 -8.95
C GLY A 126 -2.97 5.36 -10.06
N TYR A 127 -1.71 5.75 -9.91
CA TYR A 127 -0.97 6.44 -10.97
C TYR A 127 -0.91 5.61 -12.26
N GLU A 128 -0.59 4.33 -12.18
CA GLU A 128 -0.44 3.49 -13.38
C GLU A 128 -1.74 3.34 -14.16
N ARG A 129 -2.88 3.20 -13.47
CA ARG A 129 -4.17 2.82 -14.08
C ARG A 129 -4.99 3.99 -14.60
N VAL A 130 -4.90 5.18 -13.99
CA VAL A 130 -5.65 6.34 -14.50
C VAL A 130 -5.16 6.77 -15.88
N THR A 131 -6.08 7.26 -16.70
CA THR A 131 -5.85 7.59 -18.11
C THR A 131 -5.68 9.09 -18.35
N GLY A 132 -6.15 9.93 -17.42
CA GLY A 132 -5.96 11.38 -17.45
C GLY A 132 -4.52 11.85 -17.22
N PRO A 133 -4.27 13.17 -17.31
CA PRO A 133 -3.00 13.77 -16.92
C PRO A 133 -2.60 13.36 -15.51
N LYS A 134 -1.35 12.96 -15.31
CA LYS A 134 -0.96 12.34 -14.03
C LYS A 134 0.45 12.63 -13.59
N GLN A 135 0.60 12.75 -12.28
CA GLN A 135 1.90 12.80 -11.60
C GLN A 135 1.92 11.84 -10.40
N LEU A 136 3.08 11.28 -10.13
CA LEU A 136 3.38 10.52 -8.92
C LEU A 136 4.51 11.21 -8.14
N LEU A 137 4.26 11.52 -6.87
CA LEU A 137 5.29 11.89 -5.91
C LEU A 137 5.34 10.83 -4.81
N VAL A 138 6.50 10.22 -4.56
CA VAL A 138 6.69 9.38 -3.37
C VAL A 138 7.52 10.14 -2.33
N ALA A 139 6.84 10.63 -1.30
CA ALA A 139 7.36 11.49 -0.26
C ALA A 139 8.25 10.75 0.75
N HIS A 140 9.19 11.48 1.35
CA HIS A 140 10.21 10.97 2.27
C HIS A 140 9.76 10.48 3.67
N PRO A 141 8.60 10.85 4.24
CA PRO A 141 8.26 10.44 5.61
C PRO A 141 8.31 8.91 5.82
N ASP A 142 8.81 8.49 6.97
CA ASP A 142 9.15 7.11 7.32
C ASP A 142 8.15 6.42 8.26
N GLY A 143 7.04 7.09 8.59
CA GLY A 143 5.96 6.50 9.38
C GLY A 143 4.69 7.34 9.44
N PHE A 144 3.69 6.85 10.17
CA PHE A 144 2.35 7.42 10.26
C PHE A 144 2.36 8.89 10.72
N ALA A 145 3.02 9.19 11.83
CA ALA A 145 3.05 10.54 12.39
C ALA A 145 3.81 11.52 11.48
N ALA A 146 4.92 11.08 10.87
CA ALA A 146 5.69 11.91 9.95
C ALA A 146 4.91 12.19 8.65
N ALA A 147 4.20 11.18 8.12
CA ALA A 147 3.33 11.33 6.95
C ALA A 147 2.21 12.36 7.18
N GLN A 148 1.61 12.34 8.38
CA GLN A 148 0.59 13.30 8.78
C GLN A 148 1.16 14.71 8.92
N ARG A 149 2.31 14.88 9.60
CA ARG A 149 2.97 16.18 9.74
C ARG A 149 3.33 16.77 8.38
N TYR A 150 3.87 15.97 7.48
CA TYR A 150 4.20 16.40 6.13
C TYR A 150 2.97 16.81 5.32
N PHE A 151 1.84 16.11 5.47
CA PHE A 151 0.59 16.54 4.86
C PHE A 151 0.10 17.90 5.37
N PHE A 152 0.38 18.28 6.61
CA PHE A 152 -0.02 19.59 7.16
C PHE A 152 1.05 20.67 7.03
N ASP A 153 2.17 20.38 6.38
CA ASP A 153 3.25 21.33 6.16
C ASP A 153 2.86 22.36 5.10
N GLU A 154 2.92 23.64 5.45
CA GLU A 154 2.48 24.73 4.58
C GLU A 154 3.34 24.83 3.31
N ASP A 155 4.64 24.63 3.43
CA ASP A 155 5.56 24.70 2.29
C ASP A 155 5.28 23.57 1.29
N PHE A 156 5.00 22.35 1.76
CA PHE A 156 4.53 21.27 0.92
C PHE A 156 3.26 21.66 0.14
N HIS A 157 2.27 22.26 0.79
CA HIS A 157 1.06 22.74 0.09
C HIS A 157 1.38 23.82 -0.93
N ARG A 158 2.21 24.81 -0.57
CA ARG A 158 2.59 25.92 -1.46
C ARG A 158 3.38 25.45 -2.68
N THR A 159 4.25 24.46 -2.52
CA THR A 159 5.19 24.01 -3.57
C THR A 159 4.61 22.91 -4.46
N GLU A 160 3.83 21.99 -3.89
CA GLU A 160 3.30 20.83 -4.61
C GLU A 160 1.82 20.95 -4.94
N LEU A 161 0.97 21.34 -3.99
CA LEU A 161 -0.48 21.23 -4.16
C LEU A 161 -1.11 22.47 -4.80
N LEU A 162 -0.70 23.67 -4.37
CA LEU A 162 -1.25 24.92 -4.87
C LEU A 162 -1.01 25.09 -6.38
N PRO A 163 0.20 24.88 -6.95
CA PRO A 163 0.41 24.99 -8.39
C PRO A 163 -0.41 23.99 -9.20
N TRP A 164 -0.61 22.78 -8.66
CA TRP A 164 -1.46 21.75 -9.25
C TRP A 164 -2.92 22.20 -9.34
N TYR A 165 -3.48 22.67 -8.22
CA TYR A 165 -4.85 23.16 -8.20
C TYR A 165 -5.04 24.43 -9.02
N ASP A 166 -4.11 25.38 -8.96
CA ASP A 166 -4.17 26.60 -9.75
C ASP A 166 -4.19 26.29 -11.26
N GLN A 167 -3.42 25.30 -11.70
CA GLN A 167 -3.46 24.86 -13.10
C GLN A 167 -4.78 24.18 -13.46
N HIS A 168 -5.21 23.18 -12.69
CA HIS A 168 -6.36 22.35 -13.09
C HIS A 168 -7.73 22.90 -12.69
N LEU A 169 -7.80 23.85 -11.75
CA LEU A 169 -9.05 24.47 -11.31
C LEU A 169 -9.22 25.90 -11.80
N LYS A 170 -8.13 26.66 -11.98
CA LYS A 170 -8.18 28.06 -12.42
C LYS A 170 -7.65 28.28 -13.84
N GLY A 171 -7.06 27.26 -14.47
CA GLY A 171 -6.51 27.37 -15.82
C GLY A 171 -5.23 28.22 -15.89
N LEU A 172 -4.52 28.39 -14.77
CA LEU A 172 -3.26 29.11 -14.73
C LEU A 172 -2.12 28.23 -15.26
N ASP A 173 -1.20 28.80 -16.05
CA ASP A 173 0.02 28.10 -16.43
C ASP A 173 1.04 28.18 -15.28
N THR A 174 1.12 27.11 -14.48
CA THR A 174 2.04 27.04 -13.33
C THR A 174 3.30 26.23 -13.62
N GLY A 175 3.41 25.65 -14.82
CA GLY A 175 4.46 24.70 -15.19
C GLY A 175 4.45 23.41 -14.36
N VAL A 176 3.38 23.11 -13.59
CA VAL A 176 3.37 21.90 -12.74
C VAL A 176 3.49 20.63 -13.56
N MET A 177 2.93 20.62 -14.77
CA MET A 177 2.98 19.49 -15.69
C MET A 177 4.30 19.35 -16.45
N ASP A 178 5.18 20.36 -16.41
CA ASP A 178 6.53 20.29 -16.98
C ASP A 178 7.49 19.54 -16.04
N ARG A 179 7.11 19.37 -14.78
CA ARG A 179 7.86 18.54 -13.82
C ARG A 179 7.84 17.08 -14.26
N PRO A 180 8.88 16.28 -13.92
CA PRO A 180 8.87 14.86 -14.20
C PRO A 180 7.59 14.16 -13.70
N ALA A 181 7.00 13.31 -14.54
CA ALA A 181 5.74 12.63 -14.22
C ALA A 181 5.84 11.71 -13.00
N VAL A 182 7.05 11.25 -12.66
CA VAL A 182 7.34 10.49 -11.45
C VAL A 182 8.51 11.14 -10.73
N ARG A 183 8.29 11.54 -9.48
CA ARG A 183 9.29 12.07 -8.56
C ARG A 183 9.27 11.22 -7.29
N TYR A 184 10.42 10.89 -6.73
CA TYR A 184 10.49 10.13 -5.50
C TYR A 184 11.78 10.41 -4.74
N PHE A 185 11.71 10.34 -3.42
CA PHE A 185 12.90 10.39 -2.59
C PHE A 185 13.60 9.03 -2.59
N VAL A 186 14.91 9.01 -2.80
CA VAL A 186 15.70 7.79 -2.65
C VAL A 186 16.07 7.65 -1.17
N GLY A 187 15.61 6.58 -0.52
CA GLY A 187 16.08 6.24 0.83
C GLY A 187 17.59 6.02 0.81
N LEU A 188 18.35 6.92 1.43
CA LEU A 188 19.77 6.67 1.65
C LEU A 188 19.85 5.59 2.73
N SER A 189 20.56 4.49 2.45
CA SER A 189 20.98 3.54 3.48
C SER A 189 21.56 4.36 4.64
N LEU A 190 20.89 4.21 5.78
CA LEU A 190 20.90 5.15 6.88
C LEU A 190 22.33 5.34 7.37
N VAL A 191 22.79 6.60 7.35
CA VAL A 191 23.93 6.98 8.15
C VAL A 191 23.45 6.84 9.59
N PRO A 192 24.06 5.99 10.43
CA PRO A 192 23.84 6.07 11.86
C PRO A 192 24.05 7.53 12.26
N GLY A 193 23.07 8.18 12.89
CA GLY A 193 23.35 9.45 13.55
C GLY A 193 24.59 9.27 14.46
N PRO A 194 25.32 10.34 14.84
CA PRO A 194 26.56 10.24 15.62
C PRO A 194 26.46 9.41 16.92
N GLN A 195 25.25 9.05 17.36
CA GLN A 195 24.93 8.27 18.56
C GLN A 195 24.23 6.91 18.27
N SER A 196 24.15 6.47 17.00
CA SER A 196 23.46 5.23 16.62
C SER A 196 24.44 4.07 16.58
N ASP A 197 24.31 3.12 17.51
CA ASP A 197 25.05 1.85 17.49
C ASP A 197 24.85 1.14 16.14
N ALA A 198 25.97 0.82 15.50
CA ALA A 198 26.08 0.35 14.11
C ALA A 198 25.56 -1.08 13.83
N ALA A 199 24.54 -1.57 14.54
CA ALA A 199 24.18 -3.00 14.52
C ALA A 199 22.73 -3.35 14.16
N ARG A 200 21.81 -2.40 13.97
CA ARG A 200 20.40 -2.74 13.67
C ARG A 200 20.14 -2.81 12.16
N PRO A 201 19.68 -3.96 11.62
CA PRO A 201 19.23 -4.03 10.24
C PRO A 201 18.01 -3.14 10.05
N ILE A 202 17.97 -2.41 8.94
CA ILE A 202 16.82 -1.59 8.56
C ILE A 202 16.00 -2.36 7.54
N ARG A 203 14.71 -2.49 7.83
CA ARG A 203 13.74 -3.05 6.89
C ARG A 203 13.45 -2.03 5.80
N VAL A 204 13.82 -2.36 4.57
CA VAL A 204 13.57 -1.50 3.38
C VAL A 204 12.25 -1.84 2.67
N THR A 205 11.80 -3.09 2.79
CA THR A 205 10.53 -3.57 2.26
C THR A 205 10.13 -4.85 2.97
N GLN A 206 8.90 -5.28 2.73
CA GLN A 206 8.34 -6.55 3.15
C GLN A 206 7.22 -6.98 2.21
N GLY A 207 6.79 -8.22 2.35
CA GLY A 207 5.75 -8.81 1.54
C GLY A 207 5.17 -10.02 2.26
N TRP A 208 3.92 -10.34 1.95
CA TRP A 208 3.21 -11.46 2.56
C TRP A 208 2.50 -12.26 1.49
N LEU A 209 2.37 -13.57 1.73
CA LEU A 209 1.56 -14.46 0.91
C LEU A 209 1.10 -15.66 1.74
N ARG A 210 -0.20 -15.91 1.75
CA ARG A 210 -0.74 -17.22 2.13
C ARG A 210 -0.54 -18.16 0.95
N ALA A 211 0.16 -19.28 1.14
CA ALA A 211 0.50 -20.19 0.04
C ALA A 211 -0.72 -20.74 -0.72
N SER A 212 -1.88 -20.87 -0.06
CA SER A 212 -3.12 -21.26 -0.73
C SER A 212 -3.75 -20.18 -1.60
N HIS A 213 -3.24 -18.95 -1.55
CA HIS A 213 -3.66 -17.81 -2.36
C HIS A 213 -2.66 -17.49 -3.49
N ARG A 214 -1.77 -18.44 -3.83
CA ARG A 214 -0.69 -18.29 -4.82
C ARG A 214 -1.13 -18.07 -6.27
N ALA A 215 -2.40 -18.25 -6.59
CA ALA A 215 -2.89 -18.06 -7.96
C ALA A 215 -2.69 -16.60 -8.41
N GLU A 216 -2.00 -16.40 -9.52
CA GLU A 216 -1.73 -15.09 -10.11
C GLU A 216 -2.77 -14.74 -11.18
N LEU A 217 -3.04 -13.44 -11.36
CA LEU A 217 -3.76 -12.88 -12.51
C LEU A 217 -2.73 -12.52 -13.59
N PRO A 218 -2.67 -13.26 -14.72
CA PRO A 218 -1.65 -13.06 -15.74
C PRO A 218 -1.61 -11.64 -16.32
N GLU A 219 -2.77 -11.01 -16.47
CA GLU A 219 -2.95 -9.69 -17.08
C GLU A 219 -2.44 -8.53 -16.21
N LEU A 220 -2.31 -8.73 -14.91
CA LEU A 220 -1.77 -7.74 -13.96
C LEU A 220 -0.38 -8.11 -13.42
N THR A 221 0.07 -9.33 -13.70
CA THR A 221 1.34 -9.85 -13.21
C THR A 221 2.48 -9.47 -14.14
N SER A 222 3.56 -8.96 -13.55
CA SER A 222 4.84 -8.77 -14.25
C SER A 222 5.92 -9.67 -13.64
N PRO A 223 7.09 -9.84 -14.28
CA PRO A 223 8.19 -10.64 -13.72
C PRO A 223 8.70 -10.18 -12.35
N LEU A 224 8.57 -8.89 -12.02
CA LEU A 224 9.02 -8.29 -10.75
C LEU A 224 7.89 -8.09 -9.74
N ARG A 225 6.65 -7.92 -10.20
CA ARG A 225 5.49 -7.63 -9.37
C ARG A 225 4.38 -8.66 -9.65
N PRO A 226 4.32 -9.77 -8.89
CA PRO A 226 3.22 -10.73 -9.00
C PRO A 226 1.92 -10.08 -8.52
N PHE A 227 0.81 -10.35 -9.21
CA PHE A 227 -0.51 -9.91 -8.79
C PHE A 227 -1.38 -11.14 -8.52
N HIS A 228 -1.67 -11.40 -7.26
CA HIS A 228 -2.43 -12.59 -6.87
C HIS A 228 -3.95 -12.36 -7.02
N ALA A 229 -4.65 -13.34 -7.57
CA ALA A 229 -6.08 -13.32 -7.85
C ALA A 229 -6.94 -13.28 -6.58
N HIS A 230 -6.54 -14.02 -5.55
CA HIS A 230 -7.26 -14.12 -4.27
C HIS A 230 -8.75 -14.49 -4.39
N THR A 231 -9.18 -15.12 -5.48
CA THR A 231 -10.60 -15.47 -5.73
C THR A 231 -11.03 -16.77 -5.08
N ARG A 232 -10.08 -17.64 -4.72
CA ARG A 232 -10.32 -18.90 -4.00
C ARG A 232 -9.05 -19.34 -3.28
N ALA A 233 -9.22 -20.25 -2.32
CA ALA A 233 -8.11 -20.98 -1.73
C ALA A 233 -7.81 -22.23 -2.57
N ASP A 234 -6.52 -22.49 -2.80
CA ASP A 234 -5.96 -23.71 -3.37
C ASP A 234 -5.03 -24.33 -2.32
N PRO A 235 -5.55 -25.18 -1.41
CA PRO A 235 -4.77 -25.73 -0.29
C PRO A 235 -3.43 -26.34 -0.72
N VAL A 236 -2.42 -26.23 0.15
CA VAL A 236 -1.13 -26.89 -0.07
C VAL A 236 -1.18 -28.31 0.46
N GLU A 237 -0.56 -29.24 -0.26
CA GLU A 237 -0.39 -30.61 0.17
C GLU A 237 0.93 -30.76 0.95
N PRO A 238 0.92 -31.34 2.17
CA PRO A 238 2.15 -31.58 2.92
C PRO A 238 3.18 -32.39 2.13
N GLY A 239 4.43 -31.92 2.09
CA GLY A 239 5.53 -32.57 1.37
C GLY A 239 5.62 -32.20 -0.12
N THR A 240 4.62 -31.55 -0.69
CA THR A 240 4.66 -31.07 -2.09
C THR A 240 5.42 -29.75 -2.17
N VAL A 241 6.33 -29.64 -3.14
CA VAL A 241 7.12 -28.41 -3.37
C VAL A 241 6.34 -27.47 -4.27
N TYR A 242 6.12 -26.23 -3.81
CA TYR A 242 5.44 -25.18 -4.56
C TYR A 242 6.38 -24.02 -4.88
N ARG A 243 6.25 -23.46 -6.09
CA ARG A 243 6.84 -22.17 -6.41
C ARG A 243 5.92 -21.05 -5.95
N LEU A 244 6.40 -20.21 -5.02
CA LEU A 244 5.67 -19.05 -4.51
C LEU A 244 6.38 -17.76 -4.94
N ARG A 245 5.60 -16.77 -5.42
CA ARG A 245 6.11 -15.45 -5.78
C ARG A 245 5.52 -14.42 -4.83
N VAL A 246 6.30 -13.98 -3.84
CA VAL A 246 5.83 -12.99 -2.86
C VAL A 246 6.04 -11.58 -3.42
N GLU A 247 4.97 -10.77 -3.48
CA GLU A 247 5.09 -9.35 -3.84
C GLU A 247 5.83 -8.63 -2.71
N LEU A 248 6.98 -8.02 -3.02
CA LEU A 248 7.59 -7.04 -2.13
C LEU A 248 6.99 -5.67 -2.40
N LEU A 249 6.62 -4.98 -1.34
CA LEU A 249 6.05 -3.65 -1.43
C LEU A 249 7.03 -2.66 -2.07
N PRO A 250 6.52 -1.60 -2.72
CA PRO A 250 7.37 -0.60 -3.36
C PRO A 250 8.40 -0.03 -2.38
N MET A 251 9.64 0.09 -2.86
CA MET A 251 10.77 0.59 -2.07
C MET A 251 11.73 1.37 -2.97
N SER A 252 12.52 2.25 -2.36
CA SER A 252 13.67 2.87 -2.98
C SER A 252 14.77 3.02 -1.95
N PHE A 253 15.88 2.31 -2.14
CA PHE A 253 17.03 2.41 -1.26
C PHE A 253 18.35 2.42 -2.04
N LEU A 254 19.36 3.07 -1.48
CA LEU A 254 20.74 3.04 -1.99
C LEU A 254 21.60 2.12 -1.12
N ALA A 255 21.97 0.95 -1.63
CA ALA A 255 23.02 0.14 -1.04
C ALA A 255 24.41 0.71 -1.41
N ARG A 256 25.21 1.09 -0.41
CA ARG A 256 26.59 1.54 -0.61
C ARG A 256 27.54 0.36 -0.66
N ARG A 257 28.76 0.60 -1.17
CA ARG A 257 29.86 -0.37 -1.05
C ARG A 257 30.08 -0.68 0.44
N GLY A 258 30.00 -1.96 0.80
CA GLY A 258 30.12 -2.43 2.18
C GLY A 258 28.78 -2.77 2.85
N ASP A 259 27.66 -2.23 2.33
CA ASP A 259 26.33 -2.60 2.81
C ASP A 259 26.02 -4.05 2.44
N ARG A 260 25.14 -4.67 3.24
CA ARG A 260 24.64 -6.02 2.99
C ARG A 260 23.12 -6.00 2.87
N ILE A 261 22.61 -6.64 1.83
CA ILE A 261 21.18 -6.91 1.68
C ILE A 261 20.90 -8.24 2.38
N ARG A 262 19.88 -8.24 3.25
CA ARG A 262 19.40 -9.44 3.95
C ARG A 262 17.95 -9.71 3.56
N LEU A 263 17.67 -10.92 3.09
CA LEU A 263 16.31 -11.45 3.02
C LEU A 263 16.03 -12.22 4.31
N GLN A 264 14.96 -11.86 5.00
CA GLN A 264 14.43 -12.63 6.12
C GLN A 264 13.11 -13.26 5.70
N ILE A 265 12.97 -14.56 5.92
CA ILE A 265 11.75 -15.31 5.68
C ILE A 265 11.22 -15.79 7.02
N SER A 266 9.94 -15.56 7.27
CA SER A 266 9.25 -15.94 8.51
C SER A 266 7.85 -16.41 8.17
N ASN A 267 7.29 -17.26 9.02
CA ASN A 267 5.90 -17.70 8.93
C ASN A 267 4.98 -16.95 9.91
N HIS A 268 5.48 -15.92 10.58
CA HIS A 268 4.72 -15.05 11.48
C HIS A 268 5.31 -13.63 11.52
N ASP A 269 4.48 -12.66 11.90
CA ASP A 269 4.91 -11.29 12.15
C ASP A 269 5.48 -11.14 13.57
N SER A 270 6.34 -10.16 13.78
CA SER A 270 6.70 -9.68 15.11
C SER A 270 5.65 -8.69 15.61
N LEU A 271 5.01 -9.00 16.74
CA LEU A 271 4.06 -8.08 17.39
C LEU A 271 4.69 -6.73 17.81
N ILE A 272 6.02 -6.65 17.89
CA ILE A 272 6.75 -5.43 18.24
C ILE A 272 7.25 -4.72 16.97
N ALA A 273 7.91 -5.44 16.08
CA ALA A 273 8.57 -4.82 14.93
C ALA A 273 7.64 -4.55 13.73
N ASP A 274 6.52 -5.28 13.63
CA ASP A 274 5.59 -5.18 12.50
C ASP A 274 4.28 -4.47 12.88
N ALA A 275 4.12 -4.06 14.13
CA ALA A 275 2.96 -3.28 14.56
C ALA A 275 2.89 -1.91 13.84
N PRO A 276 1.69 -1.44 13.46
CA PRO A 276 0.38 -2.08 13.66
C PRO A 276 0.00 -3.08 12.56
N MET A 277 0.85 -3.34 11.56
CA MET A 277 0.55 -4.20 10.40
C MET A 277 0.76 -5.69 10.70
N THR A 278 0.08 -6.18 11.74
CA THR A 278 0.12 -7.58 12.16
C THR A 278 -1.08 -8.35 11.63
N HIS A 279 -0.88 -9.64 11.36
CA HIS A 279 -1.86 -10.51 10.74
C HIS A 279 -2.32 -11.65 11.65
N PHE A 280 -3.52 -12.16 11.38
CA PHE A 280 -4.01 -13.38 12.00
C PHE A 280 -3.63 -14.62 11.17
N TYR A 281 -2.79 -15.46 11.76
CA TYR A 281 -2.25 -16.66 11.11
C TYR A 281 -2.95 -17.96 11.51
N GLY A 282 -3.87 -17.92 12.48
CA GLY A 282 -4.46 -19.12 13.10
C GLY A 282 -3.43 -19.95 13.87
N GLN A 283 -3.83 -21.17 14.25
CA GLN A 283 -2.88 -22.15 14.78
C GLN A 283 -2.09 -22.76 13.62
N LYS A 284 -0.76 -22.72 13.74
CA LYS A 284 0.16 -23.35 12.79
C LYS A 284 0.87 -24.49 13.48
N THR A 285 0.87 -25.66 12.87
CA THR A 285 1.62 -26.84 13.33
C THR A 285 2.34 -27.44 12.13
N GLY A 286 3.62 -27.73 12.28
CA GLY A 286 4.45 -28.31 11.22
C GLY A 286 5.74 -27.54 11.00
N THR A 287 6.33 -27.74 9.82
CA THR A 287 7.61 -27.14 9.43
C THR A 287 7.53 -26.63 8.01
N ASP A 288 8.02 -25.40 7.79
CA ASP A 288 8.18 -24.83 6.47
C ASP A 288 9.61 -25.12 5.97
N THR A 289 9.74 -25.74 4.79
CA THR A 289 11.04 -25.99 4.15
C THR A 289 11.20 -25.12 2.91
N TYR A 290 12.29 -24.36 2.85
CA TYR A 290 12.61 -23.49 1.72
C TYR A 290 13.73 -24.10 0.90
N HIS A 291 13.41 -24.53 -0.33
CA HIS A 291 14.37 -25.14 -1.24
C HIS A 291 15.19 -24.07 -1.97
N HIS A 292 16.52 -24.21 -1.99
CA HIS A 292 17.43 -23.39 -2.79
C HIS A 292 18.54 -24.28 -3.33
N ASP A 293 18.28 -24.87 -4.50
CA ASP A 293 19.17 -25.79 -5.19
C ASP A 293 19.02 -25.60 -6.72
N PRO A 294 19.81 -26.29 -7.57
CA PRO A 294 19.73 -26.13 -9.03
C PRO A 294 18.37 -26.48 -9.65
N ALA A 295 17.58 -27.38 -9.03
CA ALA A 295 16.23 -27.72 -9.48
C ALA A 295 15.18 -26.73 -8.91
N HIS A 296 15.46 -26.13 -7.75
CA HIS A 296 14.58 -25.20 -7.03
C HIS A 296 15.29 -23.87 -6.78
N SER A 297 15.43 -23.06 -7.84
CA SER A 297 16.13 -21.77 -7.76
C SER A 297 15.27 -20.69 -7.08
N SER A 298 15.18 -20.75 -5.76
CA SER A 298 14.64 -19.66 -4.95
C SER A 298 15.56 -18.46 -5.01
N GLY A 299 15.01 -17.25 -5.16
CA GLY A 299 15.83 -16.05 -5.26
C GLY A 299 15.05 -14.76 -5.09
N LEU A 300 15.78 -13.71 -4.76
CA LEU A 300 15.25 -12.36 -4.64
C LEU A 300 15.46 -11.62 -5.97
N ARG A 301 14.36 -11.15 -6.57
CA ARG A 301 14.42 -10.32 -7.79
C ARG A 301 14.36 -8.86 -7.38
N LEU A 302 15.47 -8.15 -7.55
CA LEU A 302 15.57 -6.72 -7.31
C LEU A 302 15.69 -5.98 -8.65
N GLN A 303 15.10 -4.79 -8.71
CA GLN A 303 15.34 -3.87 -9.82
C GLN A 303 16.50 -2.96 -9.44
N GLU A 304 17.63 -3.16 -10.10
CA GLU A 304 18.75 -2.23 -10.03
C GLU A 304 18.55 -1.10 -11.02
N ARG A 305 18.75 0.13 -10.56
CA ARG A 305 18.82 1.31 -11.42
C ARG A 305 20.28 1.79 -11.39
N PRO A 306 21.01 1.74 -12.52
CA PRO A 306 22.34 2.34 -12.57
C PRO A 306 22.21 3.85 -12.30
N ARG A 307 23.21 4.40 -11.61
CA ARG A 307 23.28 5.84 -11.33
C ARG A 307 23.47 6.65 -12.60
#